data_AF-A0A379KF14-F1
#
_entry.id   AF-A0A379KF14-F1
#
_cell.length_a   1.000
_cell.length_b   1.000
_cell.length_c   1.000
_cell.angle_alpha   90.00
_cell.angle_beta   90.00
_cell.angle_gamma   90.00
#
_symmetry.space_group_name_H-M   'P 1'
#
loop_
_entity.id
_entity.type
_entity.pdbx_description
1 polymer ?
#
loop_
_entity_poly.entity_id
_entity_poly.type
_entity_poly.pdbx_seq_one_letter_code
_entity_poly.pdbx_strand_id
1 'polypeptide(L)'
;MACINIRIDDELKARAYKELKRLGVTLSELTHQVLQYVAEQGKLPLGPAQVADEDEDLIATVNEPFASPLRVKVQLDRIWLGAIVHG
;
A
#
# COMPACT_ATOMS: atom_id res chain seq x y z
N MET A 1 -0.50 -23.19 -8.86
CA MET A 1 -0.80 -22.58 -7.56
C MET A 1 0.31 -22.97 -6.60
N ALA A 2 0.95 -22.01 -5.93
CA ALA A 2 2.02 -22.26 -4.97
C ALA A 2 1.51 -22.05 -3.54
N CYS A 3 2.12 -22.71 -2.56
CA CYS A 3 1.80 -22.56 -1.13
C CYS A 3 3.05 -22.10 -0.38
N ILE A 4 2.87 -21.22 0.59
CA ILE A 4 3.93 -20.75 1.48
C ILE A 4 3.55 -21.05 2.93
N ASN A 5 4.52 -21.53 3.71
CA ASN A 5 4.34 -21.79 5.13
C ASN A 5 5.17 -20.80 5.94
N ILE A 6 4.50 -19.95 6.72
CA ILE A 6 5.14 -18.86 7.48
C ILE A 6 5.08 -19.21 8.97
N ARG A 7 6.21 -19.08 9.66
CA ARG A 7 6.26 -19.17 11.13
C ARG A 7 6.06 -17.78 11.73
N ILE A 8 5.10 -17.68 12.62
CA ILE A 8 4.80 -16.47 13.39
C ILE A 8 4.46 -16.86 14.81
N ASP A 9 4.63 -15.93 15.74
CA ASP A 9 4.17 -16.07 17.11
C ASP A 9 2.64 -16.27 17.17
N ASP A 10 2.17 -17.15 18.07
CA ASP A 10 0.75 -17.50 18.18
C ASP A 10 -0.10 -16.34 18.71
N GLU A 11 0.42 -15.52 19.61
CA GLU A 11 -0.30 -14.35 20.12
C GLU A 11 -0.43 -13.29 19.01
N LEU A 12 0.65 -13.05 18.26
CA LEU A 12 0.63 -12.16 17.11
C LEU A 12 -0.37 -12.64 16.06
N LYS A 13 -0.38 -13.95 15.76
CA LYS A 13 -1.36 -14.57 14.87
C LYS A 13 -2.80 -14.30 15.35
N ALA A 14 -3.10 -14.57 16.62
CA ALA A 14 -4.44 -14.40 17.15
C ALA A 14 -4.92 -12.93 17.05
N ARG A 15 -4.05 -11.98 17.40
CA ARG A 15 -4.34 -10.54 17.31
C ARG A 15 -4.55 -10.09 15.87
N ALA A 16 -3.67 -10.51 14.95
CA ALA A 16 -3.78 -10.17 13.54
C ALA A 16 -5.07 -10.71 12.91
N TYR A 17 -5.44 -11.97 13.20
CA TYR A 17 -6.67 -12.58 12.68
C TYR A 17 -7.93 -11.87 13.18
N LYS A 18 -7.94 -11.39 14.43
CA LYS A 18 -9.07 -10.63 14.97
C LYS A 18 -9.28 -9.33 14.20
N GLU A 19 -8.21 -8.57 13.96
CA GLU A 19 -8.29 -7.30 13.22
C GLU A 19 -8.62 -7.53 11.73
N LEU A 20 -8.01 -8.53 11.10
CA LEU A 20 -8.33 -8.92 9.73
C LEU A 20 -9.81 -9.26 9.54
N LYS A 21 -10.38 -10.01 10.49
CA LYS A 21 -11.81 -10.31 10.49
C LYS A 21 -12.66 -9.05 10.62
N ARG A 22 -12.26 -8.09 11.46
CA ARG A 22 -12.94 -6.79 11.59
C ARG A 22 -12.90 -5.98 10.29
N LEU A 23 -11.79 -6.06 9.55
CA LEU A 23 -11.60 -5.42 8.25
C LEU A 23 -12.24 -6.18 7.08
N GLY A 24 -12.74 -7.40 7.30
CA GLY A 24 -13.31 -8.24 6.24
C GLY A 24 -12.27 -8.80 5.26
N VAL A 25 -10.99 -8.80 5.62
CA VAL A 25 -9.88 -9.27 4.77
C VAL A 25 -9.36 -10.60 5.33
N THR A 26 -8.98 -11.53 4.46
CA THR A 26 -8.36 -12.78 4.88
C THR A 26 -6.84 -12.65 4.93
N LEU A 27 -6.17 -13.48 5.74
CA LEU A 27 -4.70 -13.48 5.76
C LEU A 27 -4.11 -13.80 4.38
N SER A 28 -4.73 -14.71 3.63
CA SER A 28 -4.30 -15.05 2.26
C SER A 28 -4.36 -13.83 1.36
N GLU A 29 -5.47 -13.09 1.38
CA GLU A 29 -5.64 -11.88 0.58
C GLU A 29 -4.58 -10.81 0.95
N LEU A 30 -4.39 -10.56 2.25
CA LEU A 30 -3.32 -9.65 2.71
C LEU A 30 -1.95 -10.09 2.19
N THR A 31 -1.62 -11.38 2.33
CA THR A 31 -0.31 -11.91 1.93
C THR A 31 -0.10 -11.80 0.42
N HIS A 32 -1.15 -12.04 -0.37
CA HIS A 32 -1.12 -11.86 -1.81
C HIS A 32 -0.84 -10.40 -2.19
N GLN A 33 -1.53 -9.44 -1.58
CA GLN A 33 -1.32 -8.02 -1.86
C GLN A 33 0.09 -7.57 -1.51
N VAL A 34 0.62 -8.00 -0.36
CA VAL A 34 1.99 -7.65 0.06
C VAL A 34 3.02 -8.21 -0.92
N LEU A 35 2.89 -9.49 -1.30
CA LEU A 35 3.82 -10.11 -2.23
C LEU A 35 3.73 -9.49 -3.63
N GLN A 36 2.52 -9.15 -4.08
CA GLN A 36 2.32 -8.47 -5.35
C GLN A 36 2.96 -7.08 -5.32
N TYR A 37 2.78 -6.31 -4.25
CA TYR A 37 3.43 -5.01 -4.09
C TYR A 37 4.95 -5.12 -4.19
N VAL A 38 5.56 -6.09 -3.51
CA VAL A 38 7.01 -6.31 -3.59
C VAL A 38 7.43 -6.70 -5.01
N ALA A 39 6.65 -7.54 -5.69
CA ALA A 39 6.95 -7.96 -7.06
C ALA A 39 6.84 -6.80 -8.07
N GLU A 40 5.87 -5.90 -7.90
CA GLU A 40 5.62 -4.78 -8.82
C GLU A 40 6.51 -3.55 -8.52
N GLN A 41 6.76 -3.26 -7.23
CA GLN A 41 7.44 -2.03 -6.80
C GLN A 41 8.90 -2.25 -6.39
N GLY A 42 9.34 -3.50 -6.19
CA GLY A 42 10.71 -3.83 -5.79
C GLY A 42 11.11 -3.35 -4.38
N LYS A 43 10.15 -2.93 -3.55
CA LYS A 43 10.36 -2.45 -2.18
C LYS A 43 9.29 -2.97 -1.23
N LEU A 44 9.58 -2.96 0.08
CA LEU A 44 8.62 -3.38 1.11
C LEU A 44 7.55 -2.30 1.32
N PRO A 45 6.27 -2.67 1.54
CA PRO A 45 5.17 -1.72 1.74
C PRO A 45 5.24 -1.01 3.11
N LEU A 46 5.92 -1.61 4.08
CA LEU A 46 6.23 -0.99 5.37
C LEU A 46 7.75 -0.94 5.47
N GLY A 47 8.31 0.27 5.57
CA GLY A 47 9.74 0.46 5.80
C GLY A 47 10.17 -0.10 7.17
N PRO A 48 11.48 -0.32 7.38
CA PRO A 48 11.98 -0.64 8.72
C PRO A 48 11.54 0.46 9.68
N ALA A 49 11.05 0.08 10.86
CA ALA A 49 10.46 0.96 11.88
C ALA A 49 11.37 2.10 12.39
N GLN A 50 12.59 2.24 11.85
CA GLN A 50 13.53 3.32 12.14
C GLN A 50 13.40 4.53 11.20
N VAL A 51 12.57 4.47 10.16
CA VAL A 51 12.27 5.60 9.25
C VAL A 51 10.84 6.11 9.48
N ALA A 52 10.44 6.25 10.74
CA ALA A 52 9.15 6.84 11.11
C ALA A 52 9.26 8.33 11.45
N ASP A 53 10.48 8.88 11.55
CA ASP A 53 10.72 10.28 11.96
C ASP A 53 10.68 11.26 10.78
N GLU A 54 10.81 10.79 9.53
CA GLU A 54 10.93 11.67 8.35
C GLU A 54 9.63 11.84 7.54
N ASP A 55 8.55 11.11 7.86
CA ASP A 55 7.33 11.05 7.03
C ASP A 55 6.01 11.31 7.81
N GLU A 56 6.05 12.07 8.92
CA GLU A 56 4.83 12.52 9.61
C GLU A 56 3.99 13.50 8.73
N ASP A 57 4.65 14.23 7.80
CA ASP A 57 4.01 15.25 6.95
C ASP A 57 3.18 14.66 5.78
N LEU A 58 3.47 13.42 5.36
CA LEU A 58 2.84 12.80 4.18
C LEU A 58 1.48 12.16 4.48
N ILE A 59 1.24 11.76 5.74
CA ILE A 59 -0.01 11.10 6.17
C ILE A 59 -1.17 12.10 6.29
N ALA A 60 -0.86 13.38 6.56
CA ALA A 60 -1.84 14.46 6.55
C ALA A 60 -2.37 14.75 5.13
N THR A 61 -1.48 14.72 4.12
CA THR A 61 -1.81 15.03 2.72
C THR A 61 -2.73 13.98 2.06
N VAL A 62 -2.68 12.72 2.49
CA VAL A 62 -3.47 11.63 1.89
C VAL A 62 -4.92 11.58 2.37
N ASN A 63 -5.26 12.17 3.53
CA ASN A 63 -6.62 12.11 4.08
C ASN A 63 -7.58 13.18 3.52
N GLU A 64 -7.08 14.30 2.98
CA GLU A 64 -7.96 15.40 2.56
C GLU A 64 -8.67 15.26 1.18
N PRO A 65 -8.18 14.53 0.16
CA PRO A 65 -8.93 14.46 -1.10
C PRO A 65 -10.04 13.39 -1.15
N PHE A 66 -10.20 12.52 -0.13
CA PHE A 66 -11.14 11.40 -0.22
C PHE A 66 -12.59 11.73 0.18
N ALA A 67 -12.89 12.97 0.58
CA ALA A 67 -14.25 13.39 0.94
C ALA A 67 -15.09 13.88 -0.25
N SER A 68 -14.53 13.97 -1.46
CA SER A 68 -15.28 14.39 -2.67
C SER A 68 -14.70 13.75 -3.93
N PRO A 69 -15.25 12.60 -4.39
CA PRO A 69 -14.77 11.96 -5.61
C PRO A 69 -15.25 12.76 -6.83
N LEU A 70 -14.54 13.83 -7.18
CA LEU A 70 -14.60 14.40 -8.52
C LEU A 70 -13.95 13.39 -9.46
N ARG A 71 -14.77 12.59 -10.13
CA ARG A 71 -14.36 11.70 -11.22
C ARG A 71 -13.81 12.55 -12.37
N VAL A 72 -12.54 12.92 -12.28
CA VAL A 72 -11.81 13.51 -13.40
C VAL A 72 -11.32 12.37 -14.28
N LYS A 73 -11.97 12.18 -15.43
CA LYS A 73 -11.41 11.34 -16.51
C LYS A 73 -10.20 12.07 -17.10
N VAL A 74 -9.00 11.71 -16.66
CA VAL A 74 -7.78 12.06 -17.40
C VAL A 74 -7.40 10.90 -18.31
N GLN A 75 -7.21 11.20 -19.61
CA GLN A 75 -6.48 10.31 -20.51
C GLN A 75 -4.99 10.44 -20.20
N LEU A 76 -4.35 9.32 -19.84
CA LEU A 76 -2.93 9.24 -19.47
C LEU A 76 -1.95 9.69 -20.58
N ASP A 77 -2.44 9.97 -21.78
CA ASP A 77 -1.62 10.27 -22.96
C ASP A 77 -1.02 11.70 -22.97
N ARG A 78 -1.51 12.62 -22.12
CA ARG A 78 -1.06 14.04 -22.13
C ARG A 78 -0.03 14.44 -21.08
N ILE A 79 0.36 13.57 -20.16
CA ILE A 79 1.21 13.96 -19.02
C ILE A 79 2.70 14.11 -19.35
N TRP A 80 3.15 13.75 -20.56
CA TRP A 80 4.58 13.75 -20.91
C TRP A 80 5.00 14.70 -22.05
N LEU A 81 4.10 15.46 -22.67
CA LEU A 81 4.46 16.33 -23.80
C LEU A 81 4.88 17.77 -23.40
N GLY A 82 4.72 18.15 -22.13
CA GLY A 82 5.03 19.51 -21.66
C GLY A 82 6.46 19.72 -21.14
N ALA A 83 7.24 18.66 -20.96
CA ALA A 83 8.55 18.71 -20.30
C ALA A 83 9.76 18.75 -21.26
N ILE A 84 9.54 18.73 -22.58
CA ILE A 84 10.62 18.65 -23.60
C ILE A 84 10.73 19.95 -24.44
N VAL A 85 9.88 20.94 -24.21
CA VAL A 85 10.07 22.30 -24.77
C VAL A 85 10.39 23.19 -23.59
N HIS A 86 11.67 23.31 -23.23
CA HIS A 86 12.37 24.39 -22.50
C HIS A 86 13.72 23.82 -22.00
N GLY A 87 14.57 23.46 -22.96
CA GLY A 87 15.95 23.01 -22.75
C GLY A 87 16.69 23.02 -24.06
#